data_AF-A0A2V2UK93-F1
#
_entry.id   AF-A0A2V2UK93-F1
#
_cell.length_a   1.000
_cell.length_b   1.000
_cell.length_c   1.000
_cell.angle_alpha   90.00
_cell.angle_beta   90.00
_cell.angle_gamma   90.00
#
_symmetry.space_group_name_H-M   'P 1'
#
loop_
_entity.id
_entity.type
_entity.pdbx_description
1 polymer ?
#
loop_
_entity_poly.entity_id
_entity_poly.type
_entity_poly.pdbx_seq_one_letter_code
_entity_poly.pdbx_strand_id
1 'polypeptide(L)'
;MAIMSKNTVAVSDSQIDTENLSQLVVRINGTLPDLSIMGDEEKSERAAEVKRMEIAANTSCSLFTINPSDGTKSEMFHLLIDVGEGVVASLEKGTADIASSLQTAKISTRPNAILITHSHDDHIKELPILLNKLGESDKLNIYCTKECHDQIMNKFPEIGASQSAVSFSTIQPDETFQIGPLSVTAVLASHGENSPPGSVVYVVRIQGRKIIFGWDFLSLPNVEENLLWNPDLLILGTQSYNPHIETGMISVTDAYQLVRRWNAKDCYLVHYRGLMDFEESRNQWFRGPVKAMTSAELQKNVDSHLGISGDSGRFRITVAKEGTIWTPRERPRYSYDENNPIGNVIEIEGLQNYVFKIEKQNKEDKLKVTIEGKINRYNMQFDRPRKDTNNDQLIRAAGEKRMLAKGPELIMELLTSQSKEKEPTS
;
A
#
# COMPACT_ATOMS: atom_id res chain seq x y z
N MET A 1 53.44 21.52 -19.77
CA MET A 1 52.84 22.38 -20.80
C MET A 1 51.33 22.19 -20.68
N ALA A 2 50.61 23.26 -20.36
CA ALA A 2 49.18 23.23 -20.09
C ALA A 2 48.36 23.00 -21.37
N ILE A 3 47.28 22.24 -21.28
CA ILE A 3 46.06 22.51 -22.04
C ILE A 3 44.90 22.40 -21.04
N MET A 4 44.33 23.56 -20.72
CA MET A 4 43.02 23.69 -20.10
C MET A 4 41.94 23.28 -21.10
N SER A 5 40.93 22.56 -20.61
CA SER A 5 39.59 22.57 -21.19
C SER A 5 38.64 22.99 -20.07
N LYS A 6 38.24 24.26 -20.09
CA LYS A 6 37.08 24.78 -19.37
C LYS A 6 35.86 24.43 -20.20
N ASN A 7 34.93 23.69 -19.61
CA ASN A 7 33.50 23.92 -19.82
C ASN A 7 32.76 23.47 -18.55
N THR A 8 32.73 24.39 -17.60
CA THR A 8 31.71 24.49 -16.56
C THR A 8 30.36 24.74 -17.21
N VAL A 9 29.47 23.76 -17.13
CA VAL A 9 28.08 24.03 -16.79
C VAL A 9 27.90 23.44 -15.41
N ALA A 10 27.86 24.32 -14.40
CA ALA A 10 27.35 23.96 -13.10
C ALA A 10 25.89 23.58 -13.30
N VAL A 11 25.61 22.28 -13.36
CA VAL A 11 24.28 21.80 -12.97
C VAL A 11 24.27 22.07 -11.47
N SER A 12 23.49 23.07 -11.06
CA SER A 12 23.26 23.36 -9.67
C SER A 12 22.95 22.04 -8.98
N ASP A 13 23.77 21.67 -8.00
CA ASP A 13 23.36 20.76 -6.94
C ASP A 13 22.06 21.32 -6.39
N SER A 14 20.93 20.81 -6.89
CA SER A 14 19.71 20.90 -6.13
C SER A 14 19.99 20.04 -4.91
N GLN A 15 20.34 20.73 -3.82
CA GLN A 15 20.03 20.30 -2.47
C GLN A 15 18.57 19.85 -2.48
N ILE A 16 18.32 18.59 -2.84
CA ILE A 16 17.04 17.96 -2.59
C ILE A 16 17.15 17.48 -1.16
N ASP A 17 16.62 18.35 -0.29
CA ASP A 17 16.58 18.24 1.16
C ASP A 17 16.47 16.80 1.65
N THR A 18 17.49 16.42 2.41
CA THR A 18 17.53 15.28 3.30
C THR A 18 16.54 15.38 4.47
N GLU A 19 15.66 16.39 4.52
CA GLU A 19 14.62 16.57 5.55
C GLU A 19 13.23 16.02 5.17
N ASN A 20 12.98 15.63 3.92
CA ASN A 20 11.60 15.45 3.41
C ASN A 20 10.95 14.04 3.56
N LEU A 21 11.54 13.07 4.26
CA LEU A 21 10.96 11.71 4.37
C LEU A 21 9.91 11.53 5.50
N SER A 22 9.76 12.52 6.39
CA SER A 22 8.76 12.52 7.46
C SER A 22 7.36 12.93 7.01
N GLN A 23 7.10 13.07 5.71
CA GLN A 23 5.99 13.88 5.22
C GLN A 23 4.79 13.11 4.67
N LEU A 24 4.82 11.78 4.65
CA LEU A 24 3.70 10.91 4.26
C LEU A 24 3.28 10.03 5.43
N VAL A 25 2.02 10.14 5.85
CA VAL A 25 1.43 9.35 6.92
C VAL A 25 0.11 8.75 6.45
N VAL A 26 -0.13 7.49 6.79
CA VAL A 26 -1.41 6.82 6.63
C VAL A 26 -1.94 6.46 8.02
N ARG A 27 -3.15 6.89 8.36
CA ARG A 27 -3.83 6.59 9.63
C ARG A 27 -5.08 5.77 9.36
N ILE A 28 -5.24 4.67 10.09
CA ILE A 28 -6.48 3.91 10.11
C ILE A 28 -7.48 4.60 11.04
N ASN A 29 -8.58 5.11 10.48
CA ASN A 29 -9.61 5.80 11.23
C ASN A 29 -10.64 4.84 11.81
N GLY A 30 -10.84 3.70 11.17
CA GLY A 30 -11.70 2.65 11.67
C GLY A 30 -11.42 1.34 10.95
N THR A 31 -11.91 0.26 11.54
CA THR A 31 -11.54 -1.10 11.17
C THR A 31 -12.72 -2.06 11.14
N LEU A 32 -13.93 -1.54 11.37
CA LEU A 32 -15.09 -2.37 11.59
C LEU A 32 -15.93 -2.48 10.30
N PRO A 33 -16.62 -3.61 10.10
CA PRO A 33 -17.80 -3.67 9.22
C PRO A 33 -18.90 -2.76 9.73
N ASP A 34 -20.03 -2.74 9.03
CA ASP A 34 -21.30 -2.29 9.61
C ASP A 34 -21.48 -2.81 11.05
N LEU A 35 -21.68 -1.87 11.97
CA LEU A 35 -21.82 -2.16 13.40
C LEU A 35 -23.11 -2.95 13.68
N SER A 36 -24.15 -2.77 12.86
CA SER A 36 -25.44 -3.44 13.01
C SER A 36 -25.33 -4.95 12.83
N ILE A 37 -24.33 -5.40 12.07
CA ILE A 37 -24.12 -6.82 11.81
C ILE A 37 -23.09 -7.45 12.73
N MET A 38 -22.37 -6.74 13.62
CA MET A 38 -21.25 -7.33 14.38
C MET A 38 -21.54 -8.65 15.11
N GLY A 39 -22.79 -8.88 15.52
CA GLY A 39 -23.26 -10.10 16.15
C GLY A 39 -23.54 -9.92 17.64
N ASP A 40 -23.79 -11.04 18.31
CA ASP A 40 -24.12 -11.09 19.73
C ASP A 40 -22.84 -11.15 20.58
N GLU A 41 -22.70 -10.25 21.56
CA GLU A 41 -21.54 -10.19 22.46
C GLU A 41 -21.38 -11.42 23.35
N GLU A 42 -22.47 -12.13 23.66
CA GLU A 42 -22.43 -13.35 24.47
C GLU A 42 -21.90 -14.54 23.66
N LYS A 43 -21.97 -14.46 22.33
CA LYS A 43 -21.62 -15.56 21.41
C LYS A 43 -20.38 -15.28 20.58
N SER A 44 -19.98 -14.02 20.43
CA SER A 44 -18.82 -13.59 19.65
C SER A 44 -17.89 -12.75 20.50
N GLU A 45 -16.70 -13.27 20.77
CA GLU A 45 -15.66 -12.53 21.47
C GLU A 45 -15.26 -11.25 20.73
N ARG A 46 -15.34 -11.27 19.39
CA ARG A 46 -15.13 -10.10 18.56
C ARG A 46 -16.19 -9.03 18.78
N ALA A 47 -17.47 -9.41 18.83
CA ALA A 47 -18.55 -8.47 19.15
C ALA A 47 -18.40 -7.89 20.56
N ALA A 48 -18.04 -8.72 21.53
CA ALA A 48 -17.77 -8.28 22.90
C ALA A 48 -16.58 -7.32 22.99
N GLU A 49 -15.52 -7.53 22.20
CA GLU A 49 -14.39 -6.61 22.09
C GLU A 49 -14.82 -5.25 21.54
N VAL A 50 -15.59 -5.23 20.45
CA VAL A 50 -16.07 -4.00 19.81
C VAL A 50 -16.93 -3.17 20.75
N LYS A 51 -17.84 -3.78 21.51
CA LYS A 51 -18.68 -3.04 22.47
C LYS A 51 -17.90 -2.36 23.59
N ARG A 52 -16.70 -2.87 23.91
CA ARG A 52 -15.80 -2.27 24.92
C ARG A 52 -14.90 -1.18 24.34
N MET A 53 -14.88 -0.97 23.03
CA MET A 53 -14.06 0.06 22.41
C MET A 53 -14.59 1.44 22.78
N GLU A 54 -13.66 2.37 23.05
CA GLU A 54 -14.00 3.79 23.24
C GLU A 54 -14.48 4.41 21.93
N ILE A 55 -13.88 4.01 20.80
CA ILE A 55 -14.29 4.40 19.45
C ILE A 55 -14.46 3.13 18.61
N ALA A 56 -15.70 2.85 18.24
CA ALA A 56 -16.05 1.86 17.25
C ALA A 56 -16.33 2.60 15.93
N ALA A 57 -15.39 2.53 15.00
CA ALA A 57 -15.49 3.19 13.70
C ALA A 57 -15.45 2.18 12.55
N ASN A 58 -16.32 2.37 11.56
CA ASN A 58 -16.30 1.62 10.32
C ASN A 58 -14.99 1.85 9.55
N THR A 59 -14.71 0.95 8.63
CA THR A 59 -13.47 0.97 7.84
C THR A 59 -13.29 2.29 7.12
N SER A 60 -12.22 2.99 7.44
CA SER A 60 -11.87 4.28 6.84
C SER A 60 -10.39 4.55 7.07
N CYS A 61 -9.79 5.32 6.16
CA CYS A 61 -8.39 5.67 6.25
C CYS A 61 -8.13 7.12 5.87
N SER A 62 -7.13 7.72 6.48
CA SER A 62 -6.64 9.04 6.11
C SER A 62 -5.19 8.99 5.67
N LEU A 63 -4.93 9.59 4.51
CA LEU A 63 -3.60 9.82 3.98
C LEU A 63 -3.26 11.30 4.10
N PHE A 64 -2.14 11.58 4.74
CA PHE A 64 -1.62 12.91 4.95
C PHE A 64 -0.30 13.06 4.21
N THR A 65 -0.18 14.10 3.37
CA THR A 65 1.07 14.43 2.68
C THR A 65 1.27 15.95 2.59
N ILE A 66 2.51 16.43 2.55
CA ILE A 66 2.74 17.85 2.25
C ILE A 66 2.37 18.14 0.80
N ASN A 67 1.66 19.25 0.57
CA ASN A 67 1.39 19.77 -0.77
C ASN A 67 2.62 20.58 -1.24
N PRO A 68 3.38 20.12 -2.26
CA PRO A 68 4.57 20.84 -2.74
C PRO A 68 4.22 22.14 -3.50
N SER A 69 2.94 22.40 -3.77
CA SER A 69 2.48 23.44 -4.69
C SER A 69 2.61 24.88 -4.17
N ASP A 70 2.63 25.08 -2.85
CA ASP A 70 2.65 26.42 -2.26
C ASP A 70 3.97 26.70 -1.55
N GLY A 71 4.93 27.28 -2.28
CA GLY A 71 6.27 27.64 -1.84
C GLY A 71 6.37 28.66 -0.68
N THR A 72 5.32 28.81 0.13
CA THR A 72 5.30 29.69 1.31
C THR A 72 4.61 29.10 2.54
N LYS A 73 3.91 27.95 2.47
CA LYS A 73 3.36 27.24 3.66
C LYS A 73 3.30 25.73 3.45
N SER A 74 3.91 24.97 4.35
CA SER A 74 3.82 23.51 4.43
C SER A 74 2.42 23.06 4.91
N GLU A 75 1.37 23.32 4.12
CA GLU A 75 0.03 22.82 4.42
C GLU A 75 -0.08 21.33 4.09
N MET A 76 -0.62 20.58 5.04
CA MET A 76 -0.86 19.15 4.90
C MET A 76 -2.10 18.93 4.03
N PHE A 77 -1.93 18.17 2.96
CA PHE A 77 -3.01 17.61 2.18
C PHE A 77 -3.55 16.35 2.86
N HIS A 78 -4.82 16.36 3.21
CA HIS A 78 -5.54 15.26 3.84
C HIS A 78 -6.54 14.66 2.85
N LEU A 79 -6.28 13.43 2.43
CA LEU A 79 -7.21 12.59 1.69
C LEU A 79 -7.89 11.61 2.66
N LEU A 80 -9.22 11.63 2.72
CA LEU A 80 -10.02 10.64 3.43
C LEU A 80 -10.54 9.58 2.46
N ILE A 81 -10.57 8.32 2.87
CA ILE A 81 -11.17 7.23 2.12
C ILE A 81 -12.29 6.65 2.99
N ASP A 82 -13.53 6.77 2.50
CA ASP A 82 -14.80 6.43 3.17
C ASP A 82 -15.06 7.13 4.52
N VAL A 83 -16.34 7.25 4.87
CA VAL A 83 -16.88 7.99 6.02
C VAL A 83 -18.14 7.32 6.59
N GLY A 84 -17.97 6.08 7.06
CA GLY A 84 -18.98 5.35 7.82
C GLY A 84 -19.19 5.86 9.25
N GLU A 85 -19.96 5.11 10.03
CA GLU A 85 -20.22 5.35 11.46
C GLU A 85 -18.93 5.38 12.27
N GLY A 86 -18.83 6.35 13.18
CA GLY A 86 -17.70 6.55 14.09
C GLY A 86 -16.47 7.22 13.47
N VAL A 87 -16.43 7.43 12.15
CA VAL A 87 -15.26 7.99 11.46
C VAL A 87 -15.03 9.45 11.83
N VAL A 88 -16.08 10.27 11.92
CA VAL A 88 -15.95 11.69 12.28
C VAL A 88 -15.38 11.85 13.69
N ALA A 89 -15.85 11.03 14.65
CA ALA A 89 -15.31 11.02 16.01
C ALA A 89 -13.83 10.59 16.03
N SER A 90 -13.47 9.59 15.22
CA SER A 90 -12.07 9.16 15.04
C SER A 90 -11.17 10.26 14.47
N LEU A 91 -11.65 11.04 13.51
CA LEU A 91 -10.90 12.17 12.94
C LEU A 91 -10.64 13.28 13.96
N GLU A 92 -11.63 13.59 14.79
CA GLU A 92 -11.50 14.60 15.85
C GLU A 92 -10.44 14.20 16.89
N LYS A 93 -10.38 12.91 17.27
CA LYS A 93 -9.34 12.39 18.16
C LYS A 93 -7.98 12.30 17.46
N GLY A 94 -7.95 11.84 16.21
CA GLY A 94 -6.74 11.46 15.49
C GLY A 94 -5.79 12.60 15.12
N THR A 95 -6.29 13.84 15.02
CA THR A 95 -5.43 14.99 14.69
C THR A 95 -4.35 15.26 15.73
N ALA A 96 -4.61 14.96 17.01
CA ALA A 96 -3.60 15.05 18.06
C ALA A 96 -2.48 14.01 17.89
N ASP A 97 -2.85 12.77 17.54
CA ASP A 97 -1.91 11.66 17.36
C ASP A 97 -0.92 11.95 16.21
N ILE A 98 -1.43 12.46 15.09
CA ILE A 98 -0.61 12.75 13.91
C ILE A 98 0.27 13.98 14.12
N ALA A 99 -0.23 15.01 14.80
CA ALA A 99 0.56 16.21 15.09
C ALA A 99 1.84 15.87 15.88
N SER A 100 1.74 14.91 16.81
CA SER A 100 2.90 14.39 17.55
C SER A 100 3.89 13.64 16.66
N SER A 101 3.41 12.95 15.63
CA SER A 101 4.24 12.13 14.73
C SER A 101 4.94 12.95 13.65
N LEU A 102 4.29 14.01 13.15
CA LEU A 102 4.78 14.79 12.02
C LEU A 102 5.64 16.00 12.40
N GLN A 103 5.58 16.48 13.66
CA GLN A 103 6.27 17.72 14.09
C GLN A 103 6.01 18.93 13.16
N THR A 104 4.95 18.90 12.36
CA THR A 104 4.63 19.91 11.34
C THR A 104 3.39 20.73 11.70
N ALA A 105 3.17 21.77 10.90
CA ALA A 105 2.11 22.76 11.06
C ALA A 105 0.69 22.16 11.15
N LYS A 106 -0.19 22.96 11.75
CA LYS A 106 -1.63 22.75 11.99
C LYS A 106 -2.29 21.71 11.06
N ILE A 107 -2.49 20.50 11.56
CA ILE A 107 -3.28 19.47 10.88
C ILE A 107 -4.76 19.83 11.01
N SER A 108 -5.42 20.00 9.87
CA SER A 108 -6.86 20.19 9.82
C SER A 108 -7.57 18.87 10.10
N THR A 109 -8.61 18.89 10.95
CA THR A 109 -9.55 17.75 11.10
C THR A 109 -10.41 17.57 9.85
N ARG A 110 -10.48 18.59 9.00
CA ARG A 110 -11.23 18.59 7.74
C ARG A 110 -10.34 18.05 6.61
N PRO A 111 -10.82 17.05 5.85
CA PRO A 111 -10.15 16.58 4.65
C PRO A 111 -10.23 17.57 3.49
N ASN A 112 -9.20 17.59 2.65
CA ASN A 112 -9.18 18.33 1.40
C ASN A 112 -9.99 17.61 0.31
N ALA A 113 -10.03 16.28 0.36
CA ALA A 113 -10.78 15.44 -0.56
C ALA A 113 -11.21 14.13 0.10
N ILE A 114 -12.28 13.53 -0.42
CA ILE A 114 -12.76 12.20 -0.03
C ILE A 114 -12.82 11.30 -1.26
N LEU A 115 -12.28 10.10 -1.16
CA LEU A 115 -12.59 8.98 -2.05
C LEU A 115 -13.66 8.12 -1.41
N ILE A 116 -14.71 7.77 -2.16
CA ILE A 116 -15.71 6.80 -1.71
C ILE A 116 -15.58 5.51 -2.53
N THR A 117 -15.47 4.37 -1.86
CA THR A 117 -15.32 3.06 -2.54
C THR A 117 -16.66 2.57 -3.11
N HIS A 118 -17.72 2.68 -2.32
CA HIS A 118 -19.08 2.31 -2.70
C HIS A 118 -20.13 2.87 -1.70
N SER A 119 -21.41 2.60 -1.96
CA SER A 119 -22.56 3.28 -1.34
C SER A 119 -23.15 2.62 -0.09
N HIS A 120 -22.52 1.57 0.43
CA HIS A 120 -22.99 0.92 1.66
C HIS A 120 -22.87 1.84 2.87
N ASP A 121 -23.77 1.68 3.84
CA ASP A 121 -23.87 2.60 4.99
C ASP A 121 -22.58 2.68 5.79
N ASP A 122 -21.89 1.55 5.99
CA ASP A 122 -20.61 1.51 6.68
C ASP A 122 -19.47 2.26 5.98
N HIS A 123 -19.71 2.81 4.78
CA HIS A 123 -18.74 3.61 4.04
C HIS A 123 -19.19 5.06 3.81
N ILE A 124 -20.47 5.40 4.00
CA ILE A 124 -20.99 6.75 3.69
C ILE A 124 -21.90 7.37 4.76
N LYS A 125 -22.28 6.64 5.81
CA LYS A 125 -23.33 7.03 6.74
C LYS A 125 -23.08 8.36 7.45
N GLU A 126 -21.83 8.73 7.71
CA GLU A 126 -21.50 10.00 8.36
C GLU A 126 -21.17 11.13 7.39
N LEU A 127 -21.36 10.93 6.08
CA LEU A 127 -21.12 11.98 5.11
C LEU A 127 -21.92 13.27 5.41
N PRO A 128 -23.24 13.23 5.72
CA PRO A 128 -23.98 14.43 6.11
C PRO A 128 -23.43 15.09 7.39
N ILE A 129 -22.96 14.30 8.36
CA ILE A 129 -22.40 14.81 9.62
C ILE A 129 -21.09 15.55 9.37
N LEU A 130 -20.21 14.97 8.53
CA LEU A 130 -18.96 15.61 8.15
C LEU A 130 -19.21 16.92 7.40
N LEU A 131 -20.21 16.95 6.50
CA LEU A 131 -20.58 18.15 5.75
C LEU A 131 -21.10 19.28 6.64
N ASN A 132 -21.95 18.95 7.62
CA ASN A 132 -22.48 19.93 8.58
C ASN A 132 -21.41 20.58 9.47
N LYS A 133 -20.21 19.97 9.54
CA LYS A 133 -19.05 20.52 10.28
C LYS A 133 -18.19 21.45 9.41
N LEU A 134 -18.46 21.58 8.12
CA LEU A 134 -17.73 22.48 7.22
C LEU A 134 -18.25 23.93 7.37
N GLY A 135 -17.36 24.90 7.22
CA GLY A 135 -17.74 26.32 7.18
C GLY A 135 -18.46 26.71 5.88
N GLU A 136 -19.12 27.87 5.89
CA GLU A 136 -19.89 28.36 4.73
C GLU A 136 -19.05 28.63 3.46
N SER A 137 -17.75 28.89 3.60
CA SER A 137 -16.83 29.18 2.49
C SER A 137 -16.13 27.95 1.90
N ASP A 138 -16.48 26.77 2.39
CA ASP A 138 -15.51 25.70 2.56
C ASP A 138 -15.93 24.47 1.75
N LYS A 139 -15.53 24.39 0.47
CA LYS A 139 -15.95 23.30 -0.43
C LYS A 139 -15.23 21.99 -0.16
N LEU A 140 -15.95 20.90 0.02
CA LEU A 140 -15.40 19.55 0.11
C LEU A 140 -15.49 18.83 -1.24
N ASN A 141 -14.37 18.29 -1.71
CA ASN A 141 -14.32 17.53 -2.96
C ASN A 141 -14.51 16.04 -2.67
N ILE A 142 -15.53 15.44 -3.28
CA ILE A 142 -15.85 14.01 -3.15
C ILE A 142 -15.68 13.34 -4.50
N TYR A 143 -14.94 12.25 -4.54
CA TYR A 143 -14.64 11.48 -5.73
C TYR A 143 -15.21 10.08 -5.58
N CYS A 144 -16.02 9.67 -6.55
CA CYS A 144 -16.65 8.36 -6.59
C CYS A 144 -17.14 8.04 -8.00
N THR A 145 -17.45 6.79 -8.29
CA THR A 145 -18.04 6.40 -9.57
C THR A 145 -19.42 7.04 -9.75
N LYS A 146 -19.91 7.08 -10.99
CA LYS A 146 -21.20 7.73 -11.29
C LYS A 146 -22.33 7.04 -10.54
N GLU A 147 -22.31 5.72 -10.54
CA GLU A 147 -23.28 4.86 -9.88
C GLU A 147 -23.26 5.09 -8.37
N CYS A 148 -22.07 5.21 -7.77
CA CYS A 148 -21.93 5.50 -6.35
C CYS A 148 -22.49 6.88 -6.01
N HIS A 149 -22.18 7.91 -6.81
CA HIS A 149 -22.75 9.26 -6.67
C HIS A 149 -24.29 9.21 -6.68
N ASP A 150 -24.89 8.57 -7.69
CA ASP A 150 -26.35 8.52 -7.82
C ASP A 150 -26.99 7.84 -6.60
N GLN A 151 -26.36 6.79 -6.06
CA GLN A 151 -26.81 6.10 -4.85
C GLN A 151 -26.68 6.97 -3.59
N ILE A 152 -25.58 7.71 -3.43
CA ILE A 152 -25.39 8.66 -2.34
C ILE A 152 -26.47 9.75 -2.38
N MET A 153 -26.74 10.32 -3.56
CA MET A 153 -27.73 11.39 -3.71
C MET A 153 -29.16 10.89 -3.46
N ASN A 154 -29.45 9.63 -3.78
CA ASN A 154 -30.73 9.01 -3.44
C ASN A 154 -30.87 8.76 -1.93
N LYS A 155 -29.78 8.39 -1.26
CA LYS A 155 -29.77 8.08 0.18
C LYS A 155 -29.78 9.35 1.05
N PHE A 156 -29.08 10.40 0.61
CA PHE A 156 -28.95 11.67 1.31
C PHE A 156 -29.30 12.86 0.41
N PRO A 157 -30.59 13.06 0.05
CA PRO A 157 -31.01 14.14 -0.84
C PRO A 157 -30.61 15.54 -0.36
N GLU A 158 -30.46 15.74 0.96
CA GLU A 158 -30.02 16.98 1.59
C GLU A 158 -28.61 17.42 1.19
N ILE A 159 -27.74 16.48 0.80
CA ILE A 159 -26.41 16.79 0.26
C ILE A 159 -26.57 17.51 -1.07
N GLY A 160 -27.50 17.07 -1.91
CA GLY A 160 -27.78 17.69 -3.20
C GLY A 160 -28.43 19.06 -3.12
N ALA A 161 -29.11 19.38 -2.00
CA ALA A 161 -29.62 20.72 -1.73
C ALA A 161 -28.51 21.69 -1.28
N SER A 162 -27.39 21.16 -0.78
CA SER A 162 -26.27 21.92 -0.19
C SER A 162 -25.12 22.16 -1.19
N GLN A 163 -25.44 22.41 -2.47
CA GLN A 163 -24.46 22.47 -3.59
C GLN A 163 -23.32 23.49 -3.40
N SER A 164 -23.48 24.46 -2.50
CA SER A 164 -22.42 25.43 -2.19
C SER A 164 -21.25 24.81 -1.40
N ALA A 165 -21.49 23.76 -0.61
CA ALA A 165 -20.51 23.15 0.30
C ALA A 165 -19.81 21.91 -0.27
N VAL A 166 -20.33 21.31 -1.34
CA VAL A 166 -19.84 20.02 -1.88
C VAL A 166 -19.59 20.08 -3.37
N SER A 167 -18.48 19.53 -3.81
CA SER A 167 -18.18 19.27 -5.22
C SER A 167 -17.99 17.78 -5.43
N PHE A 168 -18.91 17.16 -6.17
CA PHE A 168 -18.75 15.78 -6.61
C PHE A 168 -17.98 15.74 -7.94
N SER A 169 -16.97 14.89 -7.98
CA SER A 169 -16.19 14.57 -9.17
C SER A 169 -16.38 13.09 -9.49
N THR A 170 -17.10 12.80 -10.57
CA THR A 170 -17.26 11.43 -11.04
C THR A 170 -15.94 10.91 -11.61
N ILE A 171 -15.55 9.71 -11.20
CA ILE A 171 -14.37 9.02 -11.71
C ILE A 171 -14.77 7.82 -12.56
N GLN A 172 -13.86 7.42 -13.45
CA GLN A 172 -13.99 6.21 -14.26
C GLN A 172 -13.00 5.16 -13.76
N PRO A 173 -13.41 3.89 -13.59
CA PRO A 173 -12.49 2.80 -13.34
C PRO A 173 -11.40 2.71 -14.42
N ASP A 174 -10.21 2.28 -14.01
CA ASP A 174 -8.99 2.11 -14.81
C ASP A 174 -8.40 3.41 -15.39
N GLU A 175 -9.07 4.54 -15.23
CA GLU A 175 -8.52 5.87 -15.53
C GLU A 175 -7.76 6.44 -14.32
N THR A 176 -6.60 7.02 -14.60
CA THR A 176 -5.81 7.70 -13.57
C THR A 176 -6.16 9.19 -13.55
N PHE A 177 -6.42 9.72 -12.36
CA PHE A 177 -6.77 11.11 -12.12
C PHE A 177 -5.92 11.71 -11.00
N GLN A 178 -5.94 13.04 -10.86
CA GLN A 178 -5.15 13.77 -9.87
C GLN A 178 -6.05 14.33 -8.76
N ILE A 179 -5.60 14.21 -7.51
CA ILE A 179 -6.20 14.83 -6.33
C ILE A 179 -5.10 15.52 -5.53
N GLY A 180 -4.96 16.84 -5.69
CA GLY A 180 -3.82 17.56 -5.13
C GLY A 180 -2.49 16.95 -5.61
N PRO A 181 -1.57 16.54 -4.71
CA PRO A 181 -0.30 15.91 -5.10
C PRO A 181 -0.42 14.40 -5.42
N LEU A 182 -1.61 13.81 -5.33
CA LEU A 182 -1.84 12.38 -5.42
C LEU A 182 -2.27 11.97 -6.83
N SER A 183 -1.63 10.93 -7.37
CA SER A 183 -2.10 10.24 -8.56
C SER A 183 -2.92 9.02 -8.15
N VAL A 184 -4.19 8.97 -8.53
CA VAL A 184 -5.14 7.95 -8.07
C VAL A 184 -5.70 7.19 -9.27
N THR A 185 -5.80 5.87 -9.15
CA THR A 185 -6.49 5.00 -10.10
C THR A 185 -7.54 4.21 -9.33
N ALA A 186 -8.79 4.25 -9.79
CA ALA A 186 -9.84 3.38 -9.27
C ALA A 186 -9.85 2.06 -10.06
N VAL A 187 -10.00 0.94 -9.38
CA VAL A 187 -10.08 -0.38 -10.00
C VAL A 187 -11.44 -0.97 -9.67
N LEU A 188 -12.17 -1.44 -10.67
CA LEU A 188 -13.48 -2.03 -10.47
C LEU A 188 -13.40 -3.22 -9.51
N ALA A 189 -14.33 -3.26 -8.56
CA ALA A 189 -14.41 -4.30 -7.55
C ALA A 189 -15.77 -5.00 -7.63
N SER A 190 -15.75 -6.32 -7.45
CA SER A 190 -16.96 -7.12 -7.28
C SER A 190 -16.95 -7.73 -5.89
N HIS A 191 -18.00 -7.45 -5.12
CA HIS A 191 -18.18 -7.96 -3.76
C HIS A 191 -19.36 -8.93 -3.63
N GLY A 192 -19.68 -9.62 -4.74
CA GLY A 192 -20.71 -10.67 -4.78
C GLY A 192 -22.09 -10.14 -5.18
N GLU A 193 -23.15 -10.86 -4.81
CA GLU A 193 -24.52 -10.56 -5.26
C GLU A 193 -25.04 -9.21 -4.76
N ASN A 194 -24.55 -8.76 -3.60
CA ASN A 194 -24.95 -7.49 -3.00
C ASN A 194 -24.04 -6.32 -3.42
N SER A 195 -23.14 -6.50 -4.40
CA SER A 195 -22.22 -5.45 -4.84
C SER A 195 -22.95 -4.23 -5.40
N PRO A 196 -22.87 -3.04 -4.77
CA PRO A 196 -23.35 -1.83 -5.39
C PRO A 196 -22.69 -1.63 -6.75
N PRO A 197 -23.47 -1.25 -7.77
CA PRO A 197 -22.91 -0.86 -9.05
C PRO A 197 -21.84 0.23 -8.88
N GLY A 198 -20.74 0.09 -9.61
CA GLY A 198 -19.62 1.03 -9.56
C GLY A 198 -18.73 0.94 -8.32
N SER A 199 -18.76 -0.18 -7.58
CA SER A 199 -17.83 -0.40 -6.45
C SER A 199 -16.38 -0.47 -6.93
N VAL A 200 -15.46 0.17 -6.20
CA VAL A 200 -14.04 0.25 -6.58
C VAL A 200 -13.10 0.08 -5.40
N VAL A 201 -11.87 -0.37 -5.69
CA VAL A 201 -10.71 -0.22 -4.81
C VAL A 201 -9.80 0.88 -5.36
N TYR A 202 -9.03 1.54 -4.51
CA TYR A 202 -8.18 2.66 -4.92
C TYR A 202 -6.69 2.33 -4.86
N VAL A 203 -5.98 2.66 -5.93
CA VAL A 203 -4.52 2.65 -5.99
C VAL A 203 -4.03 4.10 -5.99
N VAL A 204 -3.34 4.49 -4.93
CA VAL A 204 -2.85 5.86 -4.72
C VAL A 204 -1.33 5.88 -4.81
N ARG A 205 -0.80 6.80 -5.62
CA ARG A 205 0.63 7.02 -5.82
C ARG A 205 1.01 8.43 -5.42
N ILE A 206 2.08 8.53 -4.64
CA ILE A 206 2.61 9.80 -4.12
C ILE A 206 4.10 9.65 -3.84
N GLN A 207 4.94 10.58 -4.33
CA GLN A 207 6.40 10.60 -4.06
C GLN A 207 7.10 9.24 -4.32
N GLY A 208 6.72 8.55 -5.40
CA GLY A 208 7.29 7.23 -5.75
C GLY A 208 6.84 6.07 -4.85
N ARG A 209 5.89 6.31 -3.94
CA ARG A 209 5.23 5.30 -3.10
C ARG A 209 3.90 4.89 -3.69
N LYS A 210 3.51 3.64 -3.46
CA LYS A 210 2.22 3.07 -3.86
C LYS A 210 1.48 2.53 -2.64
N ILE A 211 0.25 3.01 -2.44
CA ILE A 211 -0.67 2.56 -1.39
C ILE A 211 -1.93 2.04 -2.05
N ILE A 212 -2.44 0.90 -1.61
CA ILE A 212 -3.68 0.31 -2.13
C ILE A 212 -4.70 0.23 -1.00
N PHE A 213 -5.86 0.83 -1.21
CA PHE A 213 -7.03 0.78 -0.33
C PHE A 213 -8.04 -0.18 -0.96
N GLY A 214 -8.04 -1.43 -0.49
CA GLY A 214 -8.85 -2.50 -1.05
C GLY A 214 -9.67 -3.20 0.02
N TRP A 215 -10.80 -2.62 0.39
CA TRP A 215 -11.82 -3.30 1.18
C TRP A 215 -13.06 -3.59 0.33
N ASP A 216 -13.94 -4.44 0.86
CA ASP A 216 -15.19 -4.92 0.27
C ASP A 216 -15.06 -5.38 -1.19
N PHE A 217 -14.32 -6.47 -1.39
CA PHE A 217 -14.27 -7.16 -2.68
C PHE A 217 -14.00 -8.67 -2.51
N LEU A 218 -14.52 -9.47 -3.44
CA LEU A 218 -14.14 -10.87 -3.69
C LEU A 218 -13.18 -10.98 -4.88
N SER A 219 -13.38 -10.13 -5.89
CA SER A 219 -12.56 -10.12 -7.09
C SER A 219 -12.42 -8.72 -7.68
N LEU A 220 -11.35 -8.53 -8.44
CA LEU A 220 -11.06 -7.32 -9.21
C LEU A 220 -11.12 -7.69 -10.69
N PRO A 221 -12.30 -7.66 -11.33
CA PRO A 221 -12.47 -8.09 -12.71
C PRO A 221 -11.65 -7.21 -13.66
N ASN A 222 -11.03 -7.84 -14.66
CA ASN A 222 -10.29 -7.17 -15.74
C ASN A 222 -9.12 -6.28 -15.30
N VAL A 223 -8.67 -6.36 -14.04
CA VAL A 223 -7.56 -5.54 -13.56
C VAL A 223 -6.24 -5.92 -14.23
N GLU A 224 -5.49 -4.91 -14.67
CA GLU A 224 -4.09 -5.10 -15.01
C GLU A 224 -3.28 -5.35 -13.72
N GLU A 225 -2.85 -6.58 -13.47
CA GLU A 225 -2.18 -6.95 -12.22
C GLU A 225 -0.91 -6.13 -11.92
N ASN A 226 -0.26 -5.57 -12.95
CA ASN A 226 0.90 -4.69 -12.79
C ASN A 226 0.56 -3.41 -12.00
N LEU A 227 -0.69 -2.96 -12.08
CA LEU A 227 -1.20 -1.85 -11.29
C LEU A 227 -1.11 -2.18 -9.79
N LEU A 228 -1.36 -3.44 -9.43
CA LEU A 228 -1.41 -3.92 -8.04
C LEU A 228 -0.05 -4.40 -7.51
N TRP A 229 0.93 -4.61 -8.38
CA TRP A 229 2.25 -5.15 -8.01
C TRP A 229 3.13 -4.17 -7.23
N ASN A 230 3.88 -4.69 -6.25
CA ASN A 230 4.85 -4.01 -5.39
C ASN A 230 4.34 -2.75 -4.66
N PRO A 231 3.20 -2.81 -3.93
CA PRO A 231 2.77 -1.69 -3.09
C PRO A 231 3.65 -1.56 -1.83
N ASP A 232 3.92 -0.33 -1.42
CA ASP A 232 4.59 -0.04 -0.14
C ASP A 232 3.63 -0.34 1.03
N LEU A 233 2.33 -0.08 0.85
CA LEU A 233 1.28 -0.42 1.82
C LEU A 233 0.04 -0.95 1.10
N LEU A 234 -0.50 -2.05 1.62
CA LEU A 234 -1.75 -2.65 1.18
C LEU A 234 -2.74 -2.72 2.35
N ILE A 235 -3.93 -2.14 2.23
CA ILE A 235 -4.97 -2.19 3.25
C ILE A 235 -6.11 -3.06 2.72
N LEU A 236 -6.39 -4.18 3.39
CA LEU A 236 -7.35 -5.18 2.95
C LEU A 236 -8.49 -5.38 3.96
N GLY A 237 -9.73 -5.30 3.49
CA GLY A 237 -10.90 -5.73 4.25
C GLY A 237 -11.03 -7.25 4.22
N THR A 238 -11.13 -7.90 5.38
CA THR A 238 -11.28 -9.35 5.49
C THR A 238 -12.36 -9.72 6.50
N GLN A 239 -13.52 -10.21 6.06
CA GLN A 239 -14.65 -10.42 6.97
C GLN A 239 -14.53 -11.70 7.83
N SER A 240 -13.83 -12.71 7.30
CA SER A 240 -13.61 -14.02 7.91
C SER A 240 -12.16 -14.47 7.74
N TYR A 241 -11.73 -15.46 8.52
CA TYR A 241 -10.38 -16.01 8.42
C TYR A 241 -10.22 -16.89 7.17
N ASN A 242 -11.24 -17.69 6.90
CA ASN A 242 -11.32 -18.59 5.74
C ASN A 242 -12.28 -18.04 4.68
N PRO A 243 -12.15 -18.45 3.41
CA PRO A 243 -13.06 -18.02 2.34
C PRO A 243 -14.53 -18.40 2.60
N HIS A 244 -15.41 -17.41 2.53
CA HIS A 244 -16.87 -17.57 2.49
C HIS A 244 -17.44 -16.58 1.47
N ILE A 245 -17.89 -17.06 0.31
CA ILE A 245 -18.38 -16.18 -0.77
C ILE A 245 -19.58 -15.31 -0.33
N GLU A 246 -20.39 -15.84 0.60
CA GLU A 246 -21.56 -15.19 1.19
C GLU A 246 -21.22 -13.86 1.89
N THR A 247 -19.97 -13.70 2.33
CA THR A 247 -19.49 -12.48 3.00
C THR A 247 -19.36 -11.29 2.05
N GLY A 248 -19.25 -11.55 0.75
CA GLY A 248 -18.91 -10.55 -0.25
C GLY A 248 -17.46 -10.06 -0.17
N MET A 249 -16.62 -10.67 0.66
CA MET A 249 -15.25 -10.20 0.91
C MET A 249 -14.23 -11.32 0.85
N ILE A 250 -12.99 -10.99 0.50
CA ILE A 250 -11.86 -11.88 0.67
C ILE A 250 -11.66 -12.25 2.16
N SER A 251 -11.04 -13.40 2.39
CA SER A 251 -10.67 -13.84 3.73
C SER A 251 -9.25 -13.42 4.12
N VAL A 252 -8.90 -13.60 5.40
CA VAL A 252 -7.50 -13.48 5.87
C VAL A 252 -6.59 -14.44 5.10
N THR A 253 -7.07 -15.64 4.80
CA THR A 253 -6.32 -16.63 4.00
C THR A 253 -6.03 -16.13 2.59
N ASP A 254 -7.02 -15.51 1.94
CA ASP A 254 -6.84 -14.89 0.63
C ASP A 254 -5.89 -13.69 0.70
N ALA A 255 -5.95 -12.90 1.77
CA ALA A 255 -5.04 -11.78 1.98
C ALA A 255 -3.56 -12.20 1.99
N TYR A 256 -3.20 -13.35 2.60
CA TYR A 256 -1.82 -13.87 2.47
C TYR A 256 -1.42 -14.12 1.03
N GLN A 257 -2.32 -14.70 0.23
CA GLN A 257 -2.05 -14.99 -1.17
C GLN A 257 -1.87 -13.69 -1.95
N LEU A 258 -2.70 -12.68 -1.70
CA LEU A 258 -2.59 -11.36 -2.34
C LEU A 258 -1.29 -10.65 -1.95
N VAL A 259 -0.95 -10.60 -0.67
CA VAL A 259 0.29 -9.97 -0.19
C VAL A 259 1.52 -10.59 -0.86
N ARG A 260 1.56 -11.93 -0.97
CA ARG A 260 2.64 -12.64 -1.67
C ARG A 260 2.61 -12.41 -3.17
N ARG A 261 1.45 -12.58 -3.80
CA ARG A 261 1.25 -12.46 -5.26
C ARG A 261 1.48 -11.05 -5.78
N TRP A 262 1.18 -10.03 -4.98
CA TRP A 262 1.39 -8.63 -5.32
C TRP A 262 2.71 -8.10 -4.76
N ASN A 263 3.50 -8.92 -4.06
CA ASN A 263 4.77 -8.50 -3.45
C ASN A 263 4.63 -7.23 -2.58
N ALA A 264 3.60 -7.19 -1.74
CA ALA A 264 3.35 -6.05 -0.85
C ALA A 264 4.37 -6.02 0.30
N LYS A 265 4.83 -4.83 0.69
CA LYS A 265 5.84 -4.65 1.75
C LYS A 265 5.22 -4.68 3.15
N ASP A 266 4.19 -3.86 3.36
CA ASP A 266 3.35 -3.87 4.55
C ASP A 266 1.88 -4.10 4.15
N CYS A 267 1.14 -4.83 4.98
CA CYS A 267 -0.29 -5.04 4.80
C CYS A 267 -1.06 -4.87 6.12
N TYR A 268 -2.14 -4.10 6.07
CA TYR A 268 -3.07 -3.93 7.19
C TYR A 268 -4.39 -4.63 6.90
N LEU A 269 -4.81 -5.51 7.80
CA LEU A 269 -6.11 -6.16 7.79
C LEU A 269 -7.11 -5.33 8.57
N VAL A 270 -8.25 -5.06 7.96
CA VAL A 270 -9.40 -4.34 8.53
C VAL A 270 -10.69 -5.13 8.26
N HIS A 271 -11.82 -4.63 8.75
CA HIS A 271 -13.17 -5.14 8.47
C HIS A 271 -13.43 -6.58 8.97
N TYR A 272 -12.66 -7.06 9.95
CA TYR A 272 -12.82 -8.41 10.48
C TYR A 272 -13.94 -8.53 11.52
N ARG A 273 -14.86 -9.47 11.25
CA ARG A 273 -16.02 -9.81 12.08
C ARG A 273 -15.97 -11.25 12.60
N GLY A 274 -15.55 -12.20 11.76
CA GLY A 274 -15.31 -13.59 12.13
C GLY A 274 -16.56 -14.45 12.41
N LEU A 275 -17.79 -13.98 12.16
CA LEU A 275 -18.98 -14.81 12.42
C LEU A 275 -19.07 -16.05 11.52
N MET A 276 -18.51 -15.98 10.31
CA MET A 276 -18.45 -17.17 9.44
C MET A 276 -17.37 -18.16 9.89
N ASP A 277 -16.46 -17.78 10.80
CA ASP A 277 -15.41 -18.68 11.29
C ASP A 277 -15.97 -19.77 12.23
N PHE A 278 -17.23 -19.64 12.67
CA PHE A 278 -17.95 -20.73 13.34
C PHE A 278 -18.36 -21.84 12.38
N GLU A 279 -18.49 -21.52 11.09
CA GLU A 279 -18.85 -22.48 10.07
C GLU A 279 -17.59 -23.17 9.56
N GLU A 280 -17.57 -24.51 9.53
CA GLU A 280 -16.50 -25.21 8.86
C GLU A 280 -16.54 -24.88 7.36
N SER A 281 -15.54 -24.13 6.89
CA SER A 281 -15.32 -23.93 5.48
C SER A 281 -15.03 -25.28 4.81
N ARG A 282 -15.86 -25.69 3.86
CA ARG A 282 -15.70 -26.97 3.14
C ARG A 282 -14.34 -27.00 2.43
N ASN A 283 -13.61 -28.12 2.58
CA ASN A 283 -12.35 -28.44 1.87
C ASN A 283 -11.19 -27.45 2.08
N GLN A 284 -10.54 -27.47 3.25
CA GLN A 284 -9.29 -26.70 3.47
C GLN A 284 -8.17 -27.54 4.10
N TRP A 285 -6.94 -27.31 3.63
CA TRP A 285 -5.71 -27.95 4.13
C TRP A 285 -5.30 -27.48 5.53
N PHE A 286 -5.81 -26.33 5.98
CA PHE A 286 -5.66 -25.83 7.33
C PHE A 286 -7.05 -25.70 7.94
N ARG A 287 -7.30 -26.35 9.08
CA ARG A 287 -8.48 -26.03 9.88
C ARG A 287 -8.21 -24.67 10.51
N GLY A 288 -8.81 -23.63 9.93
CA GLY A 288 -8.76 -22.29 10.48
C GLY A 288 -9.40 -22.20 11.87
N PRO A 289 -9.56 -20.99 12.41
CA PRO A 289 -10.27 -20.79 13.67
C PRO A 289 -11.71 -21.33 13.56
N VAL A 290 -12.25 -21.82 14.67
CA VAL A 290 -13.63 -22.33 14.80
C VAL A 290 -14.54 -21.37 15.58
N LYS A 291 -14.09 -20.12 15.73
CA LYS A 291 -14.80 -19.03 16.41
C LYS A 291 -14.34 -17.69 15.84
N ALA A 292 -15.19 -16.67 15.98
CA ALA A 292 -14.76 -15.29 15.81
C ALA A 292 -13.66 -14.94 16.83
N MET A 293 -12.62 -14.24 16.37
CA MET A 293 -11.46 -13.87 17.19
C MET A 293 -11.45 -12.39 17.53
N THR A 294 -10.90 -12.04 18.69
CA THR A 294 -10.50 -10.66 18.98
C THR A 294 -9.38 -10.21 18.04
N SER A 295 -9.15 -8.90 17.92
CA SER A 295 -8.05 -8.37 17.10
C SER A 295 -6.68 -8.93 17.54
N ALA A 296 -6.47 -9.13 18.84
CA ALA A 296 -5.23 -9.66 19.38
C ALA A 296 -5.04 -11.15 19.06
N GLU A 297 -6.10 -11.95 19.17
CA GLU A 297 -6.07 -13.37 18.78
C GLU A 297 -5.86 -13.54 17.27
N LEU A 298 -6.52 -12.71 16.46
CA LEU A 298 -6.33 -12.73 15.02
C LEU A 298 -4.87 -12.38 14.66
N GLN A 299 -4.29 -11.34 15.26
CA GLN A 299 -2.87 -11.00 15.06
C GLN A 299 -1.95 -12.15 15.44
N LYS A 300 -2.20 -12.82 16.58
CA LYS A 300 -1.41 -13.97 17.02
C LYS A 300 -1.46 -15.13 16.01
N ASN A 301 -2.63 -15.39 15.43
CA ASN A 301 -2.77 -16.38 14.37
C ASN A 301 -2.02 -15.95 13.11
N VAL A 302 -2.05 -14.66 12.78
CA VAL A 302 -1.28 -14.11 11.67
C VAL A 302 0.22 -14.31 11.86
N ASP A 303 0.75 -13.93 13.01
CA ASP A 303 2.17 -14.06 13.33
C ASP A 303 2.62 -15.54 13.30
N SER A 304 1.79 -16.44 13.83
CA SER A 304 2.03 -17.88 13.79
C SER A 304 2.12 -18.41 12.36
N HIS A 305 1.18 -18.01 11.49
CA HIS A 305 1.18 -18.44 10.09
C HIS A 305 2.40 -17.92 9.33
N LEU A 306 2.81 -16.66 9.55
CA LEU A 306 4.01 -16.08 8.95
C LEU A 306 5.29 -16.77 9.44
N GLY A 307 5.34 -17.18 10.71
CA GLY A 307 6.44 -17.95 11.28
C GLY A 307 6.62 -19.32 10.62
N ILE A 308 5.52 -19.99 10.26
CA ILE A 308 5.53 -21.31 9.59
C ILE A 308 5.86 -21.17 8.11
N SER A 309 5.32 -20.14 7.45
CA SER A 309 5.48 -19.90 6.02
C SER A 309 6.90 -19.53 5.61
N GLY A 310 7.77 -19.20 6.58
CA GLY A 310 9.19 -18.95 6.34
C GLY A 310 9.45 -17.65 5.58
N ASP A 311 8.54 -16.68 5.66
CA ASP A 311 8.58 -15.45 4.87
C ASP A 311 9.75 -14.53 5.23
N SER A 312 10.60 -14.91 6.21
CA SER A 312 11.90 -14.30 6.52
C SER A 312 11.87 -12.77 6.76
N GLY A 313 10.70 -12.23 7.13
CA GLY A 313 10.49 -10.79 7.30
C GLY A 313 10.33 -10.00 6.01
N ARG A 314 10.07 -10.66 4.86
CA ARG A 314 9.91 -10.03 3.55
C ARG A 314 8.73 -9.08 3.48
N PHE A 315 7.63 -9.43 4.15
CA PHE A 315 6.45 -8.60 4.27
C PHE A 315 5.89 -8.73 5.69
N ARG A 316 5.08 -7.75 6.09
CA ARG A 316 4.42 -7.73 7.39
C ARG A 316 2.91 -7.62 7.18
N ILE A 317 2.15 -8.46 7.88
CA ILE A 317 0.70 -8.36 7.95
C ILE A 317 0.33 -7.97 9.38
N THR A 318 -0.47 -6.92 9.53
CA THR A 318 -0.91 -6.41 10.82
C THR A 318 -2.43 -6.28 10.83
N VAL A 319 -3.08 -6.85 11.82
CA VAL A 319 -4.48 -6.58 12.14
C VAL A 319 -4.55 -5.18 12.71
N ALA A 320 -5.03 -4.25 11.89
CA ALA A 320 -5.07 -2.85 12.27
C ALA A 320 -6.09 -2.61 13.39
N LYS A 321 -5.85 -1.53 14.12
CA LYS A 321 -6.78 -0.93 15.07
C LYS A 321 -7.02 0.52 14.67
N GLU A 322 -8.12 1.09 15.16
CA GLU A 322 -8.31 2.54 15.13
C GLU A 322 -7.06 3.26 15.67
N GLY A 323 -6.62 4.31 14.99
CA GLY A 323 -5.42 5.07 15.33
C GLY A 323 -4.09 4.44 14.87
N THR A 324 -4.11 3.28 14.20
CA THR A 324 -2.85 2.69 13.65
C THR A 324 -2.24 3.64 12.63
N ILE A 325 -0.95 3.96 12.82
CA ILE A 325 -0.18 4.84 11.94
C ILE A 325 0.83 4.01 11.13
N TRP A 326 0.87 4.26 9.83
CA TRP A 326 1.93 3.82 8.94
C TRP A 326 2.70 5.02 8.40
N THR A 327 4.03 4.88 8.42
CA THR A 327 4.97 5.76 7.73
C THR A 327 5.83 4.93 6.77
N PRO A 328 6.20 5.47 5.61
CA PRO A 328 7.10 4.79 4.70
C PRO A 328 8.42 4.50 5.39
N ARG A 329 8.87 3.24 5.36
CA ARG A 329 10.24 2.92 5.76
C ARG A 329 11.22 3.60 4.80
N GLU A 330 12.30 4.15 5.35
CA GLU A 330 13.40 4.66 4.54
C GLU A 330 13.87 3.55 3.59
N ARG A 331 13.82 3.83 2.28
CA ARG A 331 14.63 3.05 1.35
C ARG A 331 16.07 3.48 1.66
N PRO A 332 17.03 2.55 1.83
CA PRO A 332 18.42 2.94 2.02
C PRO A 332 18.79 3.89 0.87
N ARG A 333 19.03 5.17 1.20
CA ARG A 333 19.52 6.13 0.23
C ARG A 333 20.96 5.71 -0.03
N TYR A 334 21.21 5.13 -1.20
CA TYR A 334 22.58 5.05 -1.70
C TYR A 334 22.97 6.47 -2.13
N SER A 335 23.53 7.27 -1.23
CA SER A 335 24.35 8.41 -1.67
C SER A 335 25.59 7.79 -2.29
N TYR A 336 25.73 7.94 -3.61
CA TYR A 336 26.95 7.54 -4.29
C TYR A 336 28.06 8.52 -3.90
N ASP A 337 28.77 8.20 -2.83
CA ASP A 337 30.08 8.75 -2.54
C ASP A 337 31.09 7.76 -3.10
N GLU A 338 31.89 8.18 -4.07
CA GLU A 338 32.93 7.35 -4.70
C GLU A 338 33.92 6.74 -3.68
N ASN A 339 33.98 7.32 -2.47
CA ASN A 339 34.86 6.85 -1.39
C ASN A 339 34.18 5.92 -0.40
N ASN A 340 32.84 5.76 -0.45
CA ASN A 340 32.12 4.85 0.43
C ASN A 340 31.81 3.52 -0.29
N PRO A 341 32.18 2.38 0.29
CA PRO A 341 31.89 1.09 -0.31
C PRO A 341 30.37 0.90 -0.44
N ILE A 342 29.91 0.64 -1.67
CA ILE A 342 28.55 0.16 -1.92
C ILE A 342 28.36 -1.08 -1.03
N GLY A 343 27.28 -1.09 -0.25
CA GLY A 343 26.97 -2.20 0.64
C GLY A 343 26.94 -3.55 -0.08
N ASN A 344 26.81 -4.63 0.67
CA ASN A 344 26.91 -5.99 0.10
C ASN A 344 25.74 -6.35 -0.82
N VAL A 345 24.73 -5.49 -1.00
CA VAL A 345 23.52 -5.77 -1.76
C VAL A 345 23.25 -4.62 -2.72
N ILE A 346 22.98 -4.95 -3.98
CA ILE A 346 22.40 -4.06 -4.98
C ILE A 346 21.04 -4.64 -5.34
N GLU A 347 19.98 -3.88 -5.17
CA GLU A 347 18.62 -4.32 -5.52
C GLU A 347 18.00 -3.29 -6.47
N ILE A 348 17.60 -3.75 -7.64
CA ILE A 348 16.99 -2.96 -8.70
C ILE A 348 15.51 -3.37 -8.76
N GLU A 349 14.66 -2.55 -8.15
CA GLU A 349 13.21 -2.60 -8.28
C GLU A 349 12.80 -1.80 -9.53
N GLY A 350 13.01 -2.35 -10.73
CA GLY A 350 12.92 -1.55 -11.96
C GLY A 350 12.23 -2.16 -13.18
N LEU A 351 11.93 -3.46 -13.20
CA LEU A 351 11.49 -4.12 -14.44
C LEU A 351 9.97 -4.28 -14.56
N GLN A 352 9.19 -3.46 -13.85
CA GLN A 352 7.72 -3.51 -13.70
C GLN A 352 7.15 -4.84 -13.14
N ASN A 353 7.81 -5.97 -13.39
CA ASN A 353 7.39 -7.34 -13.13
C ASN A 353 8.45 -8.17 -12.37
N TYR A 354 9.65 -7.62 -12.18
CA TYR A 354 10.75 -8.34 -11.56
C TYR A 354 11.51 -7.50 -10.53
N VAL A 355 11.90 -8.16 -9.45
CA VAL A 355 12.94 -7.71 -8.53
C VAL A 355 14.24 -8.38 -8.95
N PHE A 356 15.25 -7.56 -9.25
CA PHE A 356 16.59 -8.03 -9.56
C PHE A 356 17.53 -7.66 -8.40
N LYS A 357 18.10 -8.67 -7.74
CA LYS A 357 18.96 -8.47 -6.57
C LYS A 357 20.31 -9.14 -6.79
N ILE A 358 21.38 -8.42 -6.53
CA ILE A 358 22.76 -8.91 -6.47
C ILE A 358 23.23 -8.77 -5.02
N GLU A 359 23.72 -9.85 -4.43
CA GLU A 359 24.22 -9.90 -3.05
C GLU A 359 25.63 -10.51 -3.02
N LYS A 360 26.60 -9.76 -2.48
CA LYS A 360 27.94 -10.24 -2.14
C LYS A 360 27.91 -10.93 -0.78
N GLN A 361 28.17 -12.23 -0.76
CA GLN A 361 28.20 -13.02 0.48
C GLN A 361 29.62 -13.02 1.06
N ASN A 362 29.89 -12.06 1.95
CA ASN A 362 31.24 -11.81 2.50
C ASN A 362 31.89 -13.01 3.21
N LYS A 363 31.10 -13.97 3.70
CA LYS A 363 31.64 -15.15 4.39
C LYS A 363 32.20 -16.22 3.44
N GLU A 364 31.77 -16.23 2.17
CA GLU A 364 32.08 -17.32 1.22
C GLU A 364 32.75 -16.84 -0.07
N ASP A 365 33.01 -15.53 -0.21
CA ASP A 365 33.49 -14.91 -1.47
C ASP A 365 32.64 -15.32 -2.68
N LYS A 366 31.32 -15.31 -2.47
CA LYS A 366 30.30 -15.66 -3.46
C LYS A 366 29.47 -14.45 -3.84
N LEU A 367 28.95 -14.49 -5.06
CA LEU A 367 27.93 -13.58 -5.54
C LEU A 367 26.62 -14.35 -5.71
N LYS A 368 25.56 -13.87 -5.08
CA LYS A 368 24.20 -14.39 -5.27
C LYS A 368 23.42 -13.42 -6.13
N VAL A 369 22.82 -13.93 -7.20
CA VAL A 369 21.89 -13.18 -8.04
C VAL A 369 20.51 -13.78 -7.85
N THR A 370 19.54 -12.96 -7.46
CA THR A 370 18.14 -13.31 -7.35
C THR A 370 17.35 -12.55 -8.41
N ILE A 371 16.67 -13.29 -9.27
CA ILE A 371 15.65 -12.75 -10.17
C ILE A 371 14.32 -13.27 -9.68
N GLU A 372 13.41 -12.37 -9.36
CA GLU A 372 12.13 -12.73 -8.81
C GLU A 372 11.01 -12.02 -9.55
N GLY A 373 10.09 -12.80 -10.11
CA GLY A 373 8.85 -12.30 -10.68
C GLY A 373 7.63 -12.81 -9.90
N LYS A 374 6.44 -12.65 -10.49
CA LYS A 374 5.16 -13.04 -9.88
C LYS A 374 5.08 -14.51 -9.44
N ILE A 375 5.66 -15.42 -10.23
CA ILE A 375 5.50 -16.88 -10.06
C ILE A 375 6.83 -17.53 -9.64
N ASN A 376 7.93 -17.07 -10.24
CA ASN A 376 9.21 -17.75 -10.16
C ASN A 376 10.23 -16.89 -9.43
N ARG A 377 10.98 -17.54 -8.54
CA ARG A 377 12.18 -17.00 -7.94
C ARG A 377 13.37 -17.85 -8.35
N TYR A 378 14.28 -17.23 -9.08
CA TYR A 378 15.54 -17.83 -9.50
C TYR A 378 16.64 -17.34 -8.58
N ASN A 379 17.29 -18.26 -7.87
CA ASN A 379 18.47 -17.98 -7.07
C ASN A 379 19.67 -18.62 -7.76
N MET A 380 20.58 -17.79 -8.25
CA MET A 380 21.85 -18.22 -8.84
C MET A 380 22.99 -17.84 -7.89
N GLN A 381 23.95 -18.73 -7.72
CA GLN A 381 25.16 -18.48 -6.94
C GLN A 381 26.37 -18.63 -7.84
N PHE A 382 27.33 -17.74 -7.65
CA PHE A 382 28.56 -17.70 -8.41
C PHE A 382 29.77 -17.59 -7.48
N ASP A 383 30.75 -18.44 -7.73
CA ASP A 383 32.01 -18.50 -7.01
C ASP A 383 33.00 -17.49 -7.59
N ARG A 384 33.78 -16.85 -6.71
CA ARG A 384 34.96 -16.03 -7.04
C ARG A 384 34.66 -14.91 -8.05
N PRO A 385 33.73 -13.99 -7.74
CA PRO A 385 33.46 -12.85 -8.60
C PRO A 385 34.71 -11.97 -8.73
N ARG A 386 35.14 -11.69 -9.97
CA ARG A 386 36.34 -10.90 -10.25
C ARG A 386 36.15 -9.99 -11.45
N LYS A 387 36.83 -8.84 -11.45
CA LYS A 387 36.94 -8.00 -12.65
C LYS A 387 37.71 -8.75 -13.74
N ASP A 388 37.31 -8.57 -14.99
CA ASP A 388 38.06 -9.08 -16.13
C ASP A 388 39.41 -8.36 -16.22
N THR A 389 40.47 -9.09 -16.57
CA THR A 389 41.83 -8.53 -16.65
C THR A 389 42.01 -7.59 -17.84
N ASN A 390 41.18 -7.72 -18.87
CA ASN A 390 41.26 -6.98 -20.12
C ASN A 390 40.19 -5.88 -20.25
N ASN A 391 39.15 -5.91 -19.40
CA ASN A 391 38.08 -4.92 -19.39
C ASN A 391 37.57 -4.70 -17.96
N ASP A 392 37.87 -3.53 -17.40
CA ASP A 392 37.49 -3.15 -16.04
C ASP A 392 35.99 -2.91 -15.85
N GLN A 393 35.23 -2.82 -16.94
CA GLN A 393 33.77 -2.74 -16.96
C GLN A 393 33.09 -4.12 -16.94
N LEU A 394 33.87 -5.21 -17.03
CA LEU A 394 33.35 -6.59 -16.98
C LEU A 394 33.63 -7.25 -15.64
N ILE A 395 32.60 -7.88 -15.07
CA ILE A 395 32.72 -8.78 -13.92
C ILE A 395 32.38 -10.19 -14.39
N ARG A 396 33.26 -11.14 -14.05
CA ARG A 396 33.07 -12.57 -14.29
C ARG A 396 32.96 -13.34 -12.99
N ALA A 397 32.10 -14.34 -12.96
CA ALA A 397 32.04 -15.29 -11.86
C ALA A 397 31.66 -16.69 -12.38
N ALA A 398 32.22 -17.74 -11.79
CA ALA A 398 31.90 -19.10 -12.20
C ALA A 398 30.61 -19.55 -11.51
N GLY A 399 29.67 -20.17 -12.21
CA GLY A 399 28.48 -20.74 -11.56
C GLY A 399 28.88 -21.81 -10.52
N GLU A 400 28.20 -21.79 -9.36
CA GLU A 400 28.44 -22.75 -8.28
C GLU A 400 28.38 -24.19 -8.82
N LYS A 401 29.42 -24.98 -8.55
CA LYS A 401 29.46 -26.39 -8.98
C LYS A 401 28.60 -27.25 -8.08
N ARG A 402 27.52 -27.83 -8.63
CA ARG A 402 26.82 -28.94 -7.98
C ARG A 402 27.39 -30.27 -8.43
N MET A 403 27.14 -31.34 -7.69
CA MET A 403 27.83 -32.65 -7.79
C MET A 403 27.87 -33.27 -9.20
N LEU A 404 27.10 -32.79 -10.18
CA LEU A 404 27.06 -33.34 -11.55
C LEU A 404 27.09 -32.30 -12.69
N ALA A 405 27.23 -30.99 -12.43
CA ALA A 405 27.35 -29.98 -13.48
C ALA A 405 28.00 -28.68 -13.00
N LYS A 406 28.77 -28.01 -13.87
CA LYS A 406 29.14 -26.60 -13.70
C LYS A 406 27.93 -25.74 -14.09
N GLY A 407 27.51 -24.83 -13.21
CA GLY A 407 26.49 -23.83 -13.56
C GLY A 407 26.96 -22.87 -14.65
N PRO A 408 26.06 -22.09 -15.27
CA PRO A 408 26.43 -21.08 -16.27
C PRO A 408 27.39 -20.04 -15.66
N GLU A 409 28.32 -19.53 -16.46
CA GLU A 409 29.18 -18.42 -16.05
C GLU A 409 28.38 -17.12 -16.01
N LEU A 410 28.66 -16.28 -15.01
CA LEU A 410 28.16 -14.91 -14.97
C LEU A 410 29.12 -14.00 -15.72
N ILE A 411 28.56 -13.19 -16.62
CA ILE A 411 29.24 -12.05 -17.23
C ILE A 411 28.32 -10.85 -17.01
N MET A 412 28.80 -9.85 -16.28
CA MET A 412 28.10 -8.57 -16.10
C MET A 412 28.94 -7.44 -16.68
N GLU A 413 28.32 -6.62 -17.52
CA GLU A 413 28.96 -5.49 -18.19
C GLU A 413 28.33 -4.17 -17.73
N LEU A 414 29.18 -3.21 -17.36
CA LEU A 414 28.74 -1.86 -17.07
C LEU A 414 28.72 -1.04 -18.36
N LEU A 415 27.52 -0.80 -18.90
CA LEU A 415 27.34 0.07 -20.06
C LEU A 415 27.36 1.54 -19.61
N THR A 416 28.32 2.31 -20.11
CA THR A 416 28.45 3.75 -19.87
C THR A 416 28.01 4.53 -21.11
N SER A 417 27.69 5.82 -20.97
CA SER A 417 27.26 6.65 -22.10
C SER A 417 28.27 6.66 -23.26
N GLN A 418 29.56 6.43 -22.97
CA GLN A 418 30.64 6.35 -23.95
C GLN A 418 30.72 4.98 -24.67
N SER A 419 30.14 3.90 -24.12
CA SER A 419 30.17 2.58 -24.76
C SER A 419 29.12 2.41 -25.87
N LYS A 420 28.12 3.30 -25.94
CA LYS A 420 27.11 3.32 -27.02
C LYS A 420 27.60 3.89 -28.36
N GLU A 421 28.71 4.63 -28.38
CA GLU A 421 29.27 5.21 -29.63
C GLU A 421 30.14 4.22 -30.43
N LYS A 422 30.32 2.98 -29.95
CA LYS A 422 31.16 1.96 -30.57
C LYS A 422 30.41 0.77 -31.16
N GLU A 423 29.08 0.80 -31.25
CA GLU A 423 28.39 -0.17 -32.10
C GLU A 423 28.59 0.24 -33.56
N PRO A 424 29.24 -0.61 -34.40
CA PRO A 424 29.21 -0.37 -35.84
C PRO A 424 27.77 -0.56 -36.30
N THR A 425 27.22 0.45 -36.97
CA THR A 425 26.05 0.28 -37.84
C THR A 425 26.34 -0.86 -38.82
N SER A 426 25.70 -2.01 -38.61
CA SER A 426 25.58 -3.07 -39.61
C SER A 426 24.13 -3.16 -40.07
#